data_AF-K2GQ42-F1
#
_entry.id   AF-K2GQ42-F1
#
_cell.length_a   1.000
_cell.length_b   1.000
_cell.length_c   1.000
_cell.angle_alpha   90.00
_cell.angle_beta   90.00
_cell.angle_gamma   90.00
#
_symmetry.space_group_name_H-M   'P 1'
#
loop_
_entity.id
_entity.type
_entity.pdbx_description
1 polymer ?
#
loop_
_entity_poly.entity_id
_entity_poly.type
_entity_poly.pdbx_seq_one_letter_code
_entity_poly.pdbx_strand_id
1 'polypeptide(L)'
;MNRWKRRPGKTAYEVLMVLLASLSVATIWQEMQYDSLIVWGTWAIFFLDFLYRFFKSESKLDFVKKHPFIVIAAIPLDAVFQLARFARILHLLRLKSITKYYTKPFLRFLKRQHLGFVAGAISILIFLLIIPLTWIEDELETYSDAFLSALLSITFFGRTTFEPDTLPGQVIVVIFTILGVILHGLIISVAIDFLTSLPLFRQGKRKIKKIIDK
;
A
#
# COMPACT_ATOMS: atom_id res chain seq x y z
N MET A 1 -3.12 23.67 21.44
CA MET A 1 -4.43 23.09 21.05
C MET A 1 -4.81 23.74 19.73
N ASN A 2 -4.64 23.05 18.59
CA ASN A 2 -5.14 23.42 17.24
C ASN A 2 -4.64 22.40 16.20
N ARG A 3 -5.02 21.14 16.39
CA ARG A 3 -5.10 20.19 15.29
C ARG A 3 -6.54 20.32 14.76
N TRP A 4 -6.84 19.94 13.51
CA TRP A 4 -8.20 19.83 12.95
C TRP A 4 -8.74 21.04 12.16
N LYS A 5 -8.37 21.07 10.89
CA LYS A 5 -9.27 21.34 9.75
C LYS A 5 -8.54 20.88 8.49
N ARG A 6 -8.63 19.59 8.15
CA ARG A 6 -8.14 19.08 6.87
C ARG A 6 -9.27 19.22 5.85
N ARG A 7 -8.97 19.85 4.72
CA ARG A 7 -9.92 20.02 3.60
C ARG A 7 -10.27 18.64 3.01
N PRO A 8 -11.55 18.37 2.68
CA PRO A 8 -12.02 17.06 2.21
C PRO A 8 -11.25 16.52 0.99
N GLY A 9 -10.74 17.41 0.12
CA GLY A 9 -9.91 17.03 -1.03
C GLY A 9 -8.59 16.32 -0.70
N LYS A 10 -8.05 16.45 0.53
CA LYS A 10 -6.83 15.71 0.90
C LYS A 10 -7.08 14.22 1.11
N THR A 11 -8.24 13.83 1.63
CA THR A 11 -8.56 12.42 1.91
C THR A 11 -8.85 11.66 0.60
N ALA A 12 -9.62 12.28 -0.31
CA ALA A 12 -9.90 11.69 -1.61
C ALA A 12 -8.63 11.46 -2.44
N TYR A 13 -7.72 12.44 -2.42
CA TYR A 13 -6.40 12.32 -3.05
C TYR A 13 -5.58 11.16 -2.46
N GLU A 14 -5.53 11.04 -1.14
CA GLU A 14 -4.80 9.96 -0.47
C GLU A 14 -5.35 8.57 -0.85
N VAL A 15 -6.67 8.42 -0.96
CA VAL A 15 -7.33 7.17 -1.39
C VAL A 15 -7.00 6.84 -2.84
N LEU A 16 -7.10 7.82 -3.75
CA LEU A 16 -6.76 7.65 -5.16
C LEU A 16 -5.33 7.14 -5.33
N MET A 17 -4.38 7.72 -4.59
CA MET A 17 -2.96 7.31 -4.66
C MET A 17 -2.74 5.88 -4.16
N VAL A 18 -3.49 5.42 -3.16
CA VAL A 18 -3.43 4.02 -2.68
C VAL A 18 -4.03 3.06 -3.71
N LEU A 19 -5.13 3.43 -4.36
CA LEU A 19 -5.75 2.62 -5.41
C LEU A 19 -4.81 2.46 -6.61
N LEU A 20 -4.21 3.57 -7.10
CA LEU A 20 -3.22 3.54 -8.18
C LEU A 20 -2.00 2.67 -7.83
N ALA A 21 -1.55 2.72 -6.58
CA ALA A 21 -0.42 1.93 -6.11
C ALA A 21 -0.74 0.44 -6.10
N SER A 22 -1.91 0.08 -5.60
CA SER A 22 -2.36 -1.30 -5.52
C SER A 22 -2.60 -1.88 -6.91
N LEU A 23 -3.16 -1.07 -7.82
CA LEU A 23 -3.32 -1.42 -9.23
C LEU A 23 -1.96 -1.69 -9.89
N SER A 24 -0.97 -0.80 -9.69
CA SER A 24 0.40 -0.98 -10.18
C SER A 24 1.11 -2.21 -9.62
N VAL A 25 0.66 -2.75 -8.49
CA VAL A 25 1.26 -3.94 -7.86
C VAL A 25 0.61 -5.21 -8.37
N ALA A 26 -0.70 -5.17 -8.62
CA ALA A 26 -1.40 -6.30 -9.20
C ALA A 26 -0.81 -6.69 -10.57
N THR A 27 -0.42 -5.70 -11.39
CA THR A 27 0.25 -5.93 -12.69
C THR A 27 1.67 -6.53 -12.59
N ILE A 28 2.22 -6.72 -11.37
CA ILE A 28 3.52 -7.41 -11.20
C ILE A 28 3.34 -8.93 -11.28
N TRP A 29 2.18 -9.41 -10.80
CA TRP A 29 1.89 -10.84 -10.63
C TRP A 29 0.88 -11.34 -11.64
N GLN A 30 0.11 -10.45 -12.25
CA GLN A 30 -0.90 -10.75 -13.25
C GLN A 30 -0.47 -10.17 -14.58
N GLU A 31 -0.24 -11.02 -15.59
CA GLU A 31 0.03 -10.56 -16.95
C GLU A 31 -1.30 -10.11 -17.60
N MET A 32 -1.59 -8.80 -17.52
CA MET A 32 -2.79 -8.23 -18.13
C MET A 32 -2.48 -7.72 -19.54
N GLN A 33 -3.47 -7.79 -20.45
CA GLN A 33 -3.36 -7.23 -21.80
C GLN A 33 -2.99 -5.72 -21.83
N TYR A 34 -3.25 -5.00 -20.74
CA TYR A 34 -3.02 -3.55 -20.61
C TYR A 34 -1.87 -3.17 -19.65
N ASP A 35 -1.01 -4.12 -19.27
CA ASP A 35 0.03 -3.91 -18.25
C ASP A 35 0.93 -2.70 -18.53
N SER A 36 1.41 -2.56 -19.77
CA SER A 36 2.28 -1.45 -20.15
C SER A 36 1.63 -0.09 -19.89
N LEU A 37 0.35 0.07 -20.25
CA LEU A 37 -0.38 1.33 -20.05
C LEU A 37 -0.59 1.64 -18.57
N ILE A 38 -0.94 0.63 -17.77
CA ILE A 38 -1.16 0.78 -16.32
C ILE A 38 0.15 1.12 -15.62
N VAL A 39 1.25 0.43 -15.94
CA VAL A 39 2.58 0.67 -15.36
C VAL A 39 3.06 2.08 -15.69
N TRP A 40 3.02 2.50 -16.96
CA TRP A 40 3.44 3.84 -17.35
C TRP A 40 2.52 4.94 -16.83
N GLY A 41 1.20 4.72 -16.82
CA GLY A 41 0.22 5.67 -16.31
C GLY A 41 0.34 5.91 -14.81
N THR A 42 0.44 4.84 -14.02
CA THR A 42 0.63 4.95 -12.56
C THR A 42 2.00 5.55 -12.22
N TRP A 43 3.05 5.18 -12.95
CA TRP A 43 4.37 5.79 -12.79
C TRP A 43 4.33 7.29 -13.07
N ALA A 44 3.70 7.74 -14.16
CA ALA A 44 3.61 9.17 -14.49
C ALA A 44 2.92 9.96 -13.37
N ILE A 45 1.85 9.43 -12.80
CA ILE A 45 1.15 10.06 -11.67
C ILE A 45 2.06 10.15 -10.43
N PHE A 46 2.77 9.07 -10.07
CA PHE A 46 3.70 9.09 -8.94
C PHE A 46 4.90 10.02 -9.16
N PHE A 47 5.42 10.08 -10.39
CA PHE A 47 6.51 10.96 -10.77
C PHE A 47 6.10 12.43 -10.69
N LEU A 48 4.91 12.78 -11.17
CA LEU A 48 4.37 14.13 -11.06
C LEU A 48 4.10 14.53 -9.60
N ASP A 49 3.57 13.64 -8.76
CA ASP A 49 3.41 13.90 -7.32
C ASP A 49 4.77 14.10 -6.63
N PHE A 50 5.78 13.31 -7.00
CA PHE A 50 7.15 13.51 -6.53
C PHE A 50 7.69 14.88 -6.93
N LEU A 51 7.62 15.25 -8.22
CA LEU A 51 8.11 16.54 -8.71
C LEU A 51 7.42 17.70 -7.98
N TYR A 52 6.09 17.67 -7.88
CA TYR A 52 5.33 18.70 -7.17
C TYR A 52 5.83 18.90 -5.73
N ARG A 53 6.05 17.80 -5.00
CA ARG A 53 6.51 17.85 -3.60
C ARG A 53 7.97 18.22 -3.47
N PHE A 54 8.80 17.77 -4.41
CA PHE A 54 10.23 18.07 -4.45
C PHE A 54 10.47 19.56 -4.70
N PHE A 55 9.80 20.15 -5.70
CA PHE A 55 9.91 21.59 -5.99
C PHE A 55 9.28 22.47 -4.92
N LYS A 56 8.28 21.97 -4.19
CA LYS A 56 7.67 22.68 -3.07
C LYS A 56 8.48 22.58 -1.77
N SER A 57 9.47 21.70 -1.69
CA SER A 57 10.26 21.51 -0.48
C SER A 57 11.31 22.63 -0.31
N GLU A 58 11.41 23.18 0.90
CA GLU A 58 12.40 24.23 1.21
C GLU A 58 13.84 23.72 1.10
N SER A 59 14.06 22.42 1.38
CA SER A 59 15.36 21.77 1.24
C SER A 59 15.22 20.44 0.49
N LYS A 60 15.75 20.41 -0.74
CA LYS A 60 15.72 19.24 -1.63
C LYS A 60 16.39 18.01 -1.01
N LEU A 61 17.53 18.21 -0.37
CA LEU A 61 18.30 17.12 0.26
C LEU A 61 17.60 16.60 1.52
N ASP A 62 16.98 17.47 2.33
CA ASP A 62 16.21 17.02 3.49
C ASP A 62 14.95 16.25 3.04
N PHE A 63 14.28 16.72 1.99
CA PHE A 63 13.12 16.06 1.41
C PHE A 63 13.44 14.63 0.95
N VAL A 64 14.52 14.44 0.20
CA VAL A 64 14.94 13.11 -0.29
C VAL A 64 15.26 12.17 0.89
N LYS A 65 15.97 12.66 1.91
CA LYS A 65 16.31 11.87 3.12
C LYS A 65 15.08 11.50 3.95
N LYS A 66 14.10 12.39 4.02
CA LYS A 66 12.87 12.22 4.82
C LYS A 66 11.81 11.39 4.10
N HIS A 67 11.87 11.34 2.77
CA HIS A 67 10.92 10.65 1.90
C HIS A 67 11.59 9.69 0.90
N PRO A 68 12.51 8.80 1.35
CA PRO A 68 13.28 7.93 0.46
C PRO A 68 12.38 7.03 -0.40
N PHE A 69 11.24 6.72 0.17
CA PHE A 69 10.15 5.96 -0.39
C PHE A 69 9.46 6.62 -1.59
N ILE A 70 9.17 7.92 -1.54
CA ILE A 70 8.58 8.66 -2.68
C ILE A 70 9.61 8.77 -3.81
N VAL A 71 10.89 8.92 -3.43
CA VAL A 71 12.01 8.96 -4.37
C VAL A 71 12.13 7.63 -5.14
N ILE A 72 12.05 6.49 -4.44
CA ILE A 72 12.03 5.16 -5.06
C ILE A 72 10.82 4.98 -6.00
N ALA A 73 9.66 5.54 -5.64
CA ALA A 73 8.46 5.49 -6.49
C ALA A 73 8.62 6.28 -7.81
N ALA A 74 9.36 7.39 -7.77
CA ALA A 74 9.59 8.27 -8.90
C ALA A 74 10.60 7.74 -9.91
N ILE A 75 11.56 6.91 -9.49
CA ILE A 75 12.58 6.38 -10.40
C ILE A 75 11.96 5.23 -11.23
N PRO A 76 11.98 5.32 -12.58
CA PRO A 76 11.48 4.26 -13.47
C PRO A 76 12.51 3.11 -13.52
N LEU A 77 12.60 2.37 -12.42
CA LEU A 77 13.58 1.28 -12.26
C LEU A 77 13.38 0.17 -13.30
N ASP A 78 12.15 -0.09 -13.73
CA ASP A 78 11.86 -1.12 -14.75
C ASP A 78 12.31 -0.72 -16.16
N ALA A 79 12.32 0.56 -16.49
CA ALA A 79 12.77 1.06 -17.79
C ALA A 79 14.30 1.15 -17.89
N VAL A 80 14.99 1.40 -16.77
CA VAL A 80 16.45 1.60 -16.72
C VAL A 80 17.19 0.29 -16.40
N PHE A 81 16.60 -0.62 -15.63
CA PHE A 81 17.22 -1.90 -15.24
C PHE A 81 16.52 -3.07 -15.92
N GLN A 82 16.63 -3.17 -17.25
CA GLN A 82 16.21 -4.34 -18.03
C GLN A 82 16.94 -5.65 -17.63
N LEU A 83 17.97 -5.59 -16.77
CA LEU A 83 18.89 -6.70 -16.50
C LEU A 83 18.71 -7.43 -15.17
N ALA A 84 17.75 -7.11 -14.29
CA ALA A 84 17.73 -7.82 -13.02
C ALA A 84 16.33 -8.16 -12.52
N ARG A 85 16.13 -9.45 -12.30
CA ARG A 85 15.17 -10.07 -11.37
C ARG A 85 15.08 -9.32 -10.01
N PHE A 86 16.08 -8.50 -9.67
CA PHE A 86 16.13 -7.56 -8.53
C PHE A 86 15.28 -6.29 -8.67
N ALA A 87 14.94 -5.82 -9.88
CA ALA A 87 14.05 -4.67 -10.09
C ALA A 87 12.63 -4.94 -9.53
N ARG A 88 12.13 -6.18 -9.65
CA ARG A 88 10.87 -6.63 -9.02
C ARG A 88 10.89 -6.48 -7.49
N ILE A 89 12.03 -6.71 -6.84
CA ILE A 89 12.21 -6.55 -5.38
C ILE A 89 12.21 -5.06 -5.01
N LEU A 90 12.78 -4.18 -5.84
CA LEU A 90 12.69 -2.73 -5.63
C LEU A 90 11.26 -2.20 -5.85
N HIS A 91 10.47 -2.85 -6.71
CA HIS A 91 9.04 -2.62 -6.87
C HIS A 91 8.24 -2.96 -5.58
N LEU A 92 8.62 -4.00 -4.84
CA LEU A 92 8.07 -4.29 -3.50
C LEU A 92 8.46 -3.22 -2.45
N LEU A 93 9.62 -2.56 -2.59
CA LEU A 93 10.00 -1.43 -1.72
C LEU A 93 9.18 -0.17 -2.03
N ARG A 94 8.74 0.03 -3.28
CA ARG A 94 7.74 1.05 -3.66
C ARG A 94 6.39 0.80 -2.97
N LEU A 95 6.05 -0.45 -2.69
CA LEU A 95 4.84 -0.79 -1.94
C LEU A 95 4.95 -0.38 -0.47
N LYS A 96 6.09 -0.66 0.18
CA LYS A 96 6.36 -0.22 1.56
C LYS A 96 6.35 1.31 1.69
N SER A 97 6.76 2.00 0.63
CA SER A 97 6.71 3.46 0.50
C SER A 97 5.29 4.00 0.57
N ILE A 98 4.43 3.49 -0.31
CA ILE A 98 3.06 3.96 -0.45
C ILE A 98 2.25 3.57 0.81
N THR A 99 2.51 2.36 1.33
CA THR A 99 1.91 1.84 2.57
C THR A 99 2.31 2.64 3.83
N LYS A 100 3.47 3.29 3.85
CA LYS A 100 3.87 4.13 5.00
C LYS A 100 3.39 5.58 4.87
N TYR A 101 3.32 6.10 3.64
CA TYR A 101 3.11 7.52 3.38
C TYR A 101 1.64 7.89 3.16
N TYR A 102 0.90 7.12 2.36
CA TYR A 102 -0.51 7.40 2.03
C TYR A 102 -1.49 6.69 2.96
N THR A 103 -1.06 5.58 3.57
CA THR A 103 -1.89 4.85 4.53
C THR A 103 -1.88 5.55 5.89
N LYS A 104 -0.81 6.21 6.34
CA LYS A 104 -0.75 6.86 7.68
C LYS A 104 -1.92 7.81 8.01
N PRO A 105 -2.43 8.62 7.06
CA PRO A 105 -3.63 9.42 7.24
C PRO A 105 -4.93 8.60 7.15
N PHE A 106 -5.04 7.72 6.15
CA PHE A 106 -6.18 6.80 5.97
C PHE A 106 -6.38 5.91 7.21
N LEU A 107 -5.30 5.35 7.73
CA LEU A 107 -5.22 4.59 8.98
C LEU A 107 -5.63 5.40 10.19
N ARG A 108 -5.39 6.71 10.21
CA ARG A 108 -5.87 7.59 11.29
C ARG A 108 -7.35 7.89 11.17
N PHE A 109 -7.90 7.92 9.96
CA PHE A 109 -9.33 7.95 9.72
C PHE A 109 -9.99 6.61 10.11
N LEU A 110 -9.37 5.49 9.70
CA LEU A 110 -9.77 4.13 10.04
C LEU A 110 -9.65 3.81 11.53
N LYS A 111 -8.69 4.43 12.24
CA LYS A 111 -8.54 4.34 13.70
C LYS A 111 -9.58 5.15 14.47
N ARG A 112 -10.24 6.13 13.83
CA ARG A 112 -11.34 6.89 14.44
C ARG A 112 -12.67 6.17 14.30
N GLN A 113 -12.85 5.48 13.19
CA GLN A 113 -13.79 4.36 13.13
C GLN A 113 -13.22 3.29 14.06
N HIS A 114 -14.04 2.53 14.78
CA HIS A 114 -13.51 1.48 15.66
C HIS A 114 -12.64 0.53 14.81
N LEU A 115 -11.35 0.38 15.13
CA LEU A 115 -10.41 -0.48 14.40
C LEU A 115 -11.00 -1.88 14.14
N GLY A 116 -11.71 -2.43 15.13
CA GLY A 116 -12.40 -3.71 15.03
C GLY A 116 -13.54 -3.72 14.01
N PHE A 117 -14.27 -2.61 13.86
CA PHE A 117 -15.34 -2.49 12.85
C PHE A 117 -14.75 -2.53 11.44
N VAL A 118 -13.67 -1.80 11.18
CA VAL A 118 -13.07 -1.78 9.84
C VAL A 118 -12.35 -3.08 9.51
N ALA A 119 -11.64 -3.67 10.46
CA ALA A 119 -11.08 -5.01 10.30
C ALA A 119 -12.20 -6.04 10.03
N GLY A 120 -13.30 -5.99 10.77
CA GLY A 120 -14.46 -6.86 10.56
C GLY A 120 -15.10 -6.69 9.19
N ALA A 121 -15.31 -5.46 8.73
CA ALA A 121 -15.86 -5.17 7.41
C ALA A 121 -14.95 -5.67 6.28
N ILE A 122 -13.63 -5.50 6.41
CA ILE A 122 -12.64 -6.04 5.45
C ILE A 122 -12.69 -7.56 5.44
N SER A 123 -12.72 -8.21 6.62
CA SER A 123 -12.85 -9.67 6.71
C SER A 123 -14.11 -10.16 6.02
N ILE A 124 -15.28 -9.57 6.31
CA ILE A 124 -16.55 -9.94 5.66
C ILE A 124 -16.46 -9.78 4.14
N LEU A 125 -15.89 -8.67 3.65
CA LEU A 125 -15.71 -8.45 2.22
C LEU A 125 -14.82 -9.51 1.58
N ILE A 126 -13.74 -9.93 2.25
CA ILE A 126 -12.87 -11.00 1.76
C ILE A 126 -13.66 -12.30 1.61
N PHE A 127 -14.40 -12.71 2.65
CA PHE A 127 -15.23 -13.93 2.60
C PHE A 127 -16.29 -13.87 1.50
N LEU A 128 -16.91 -12.70 1.30
CA LEU A 128 -17.91 -12.51 0.23
C LEU A 128 -17.30 -12.62 -1.18
N LEU A 129 -16.06 -12.17 -1.37
CA LEU A 129 -15.38 -12.21 -2.68
C LEU A 129 -14.80 -13.58 -3.02
N ILE A 130 -14.51 -14.43 -2.02
CA ILE A 130 -14.04 -15.81 -2.26
C ILE A 130 -15.14 -16.65 -2.93
N ILE A 131 -16.40 -16.44 -2.56
CA ILE A 131 -17.54 -17.17 -3.11
C ILE A 131 -17.59 -17.08 -4.65
N PRO A 132 -17.74 -15.90 -5.27
CA PRO A 132 -17.76 -15.80 -6.73
C PRO A 132 -16.43 -16.20 -7.35
N LEU A 133 -15.29 -15.96 -6.69
CA LEU A 133 -13.99 -16.35 -7.22
C LEU A 133 -13.89 -17.87 -7.45
N THR A 134 -14.40 -18.66 -6.51
CA THR A 134 -14.40 -20.13 -6.60
C THR A 134 -15.26 -20.64 -7.77
N TRP A 135 -16.25 -19.86 -8.22
CA TRP A 135 -17.21 -20.28 -9.25
C TRP A 135 -16.84 -19.79 -10.65
N ILE A 136 -16.01 -18.75 -10.72
CA ILE A 136 -15.64 -18.08 -11.97
C ILE A 136 -14.32 -18.63 -12.53
N GLU A 137 -13.42 -19.08 -11.66
CA GLU A 137 -12.09 -19.56 -12.04
C GLU A 137 -12.04 -21.08 -11.95
N ASP A 138 -11.87 -21.75 -13.09
CA ASP A 138 -11.93 -23.21 -13.21
C ASP A 138 -10.76 -23.91 -12.47
N GLU A 139 -9.62 -23.24 -12.29
CA GLU A 139 -8.47 -23.76 -11.52
C GLU A 139 -8.74 -23.87 -10.01
N LEU A 140 -9.80 -23.22 -9.50
CA LEU A 140 -10.18 -23.25 -8.09
C LEU A 140 -11.22 -24.34 -7.82
N GLU A 141 -10.76 -25.58 -7.65
CA GLU A 141 -11.64 -26.74 -7.43
C GLU A 141 -12.46 -26.67 -6.13
N THR A 142 -11.92 -26.01 -5.09
CA THR A 142 -12.60 -25.89 -3.79
C THR A 142 -12.59 -24.46 -3.24
N TYR A 143 -13.54 -24.19 -2.35
CA TYR A 143 -13.55 -22.94 -1.57
C TYR A 143 -12.25 -22.75 -0.77
N SER A 144 -11.62 -23.85 -0.33
CA SER A 144 -10.36 -23.82 0.39
C SER A 144 -9.21 -23.31 -0.49
N ASP A 145 -9.19 -23.66 -1.78
CA ASP A 145 -8.18 -23.19 -2.74
C ASP A 145 -8.33 -21.68 -2.96
N ALA A 146 -9.57 -21.23 -3.16
CA ALA A 146 -9.88 -19.81 -3.31
C ALA A 146 -9.53 -19.01 -2.04
N PHE A 147 -9.78 -19.58 -0.86
CA PHE A 147 -9.40 -18.98 0.42
C PHE A 147 -7.88 -18.86 0.60
N LEU A 148 -7.12 -19.93 0.27
CA LEU A 148 -5.66 -19.90 0.34
C LEU A 148 -5.08 -18.88 -0.63
N SER A 149 -5.63 -18.80 -1.84
CA SER A 149 -5.26 -17.78 -2.82
C SER A 149 -5.55 -16.35 -2.33
N ALA A 150 -6.72 -16.13 -1.73
CA ALA A 150 -7.04 -14.84 -1.12
C ALA A 150 -6.06 -14.48 0.00
N LEU A 151 -5.73 -15.44 0.88
CA LEU A 151 -4.80 -15.24 1.98
C LEU A 151 -3.39 -14.90 1.48
N LEU A 152 -2.90 -15.61 0.46
CA LEU A 152 -1.62 -15.31 -0.16
C LEU A 152 -1.63 -13.95 -0.85
N SER A 153 -2.71 -13.59 -1.54
CA SER A 153 -2.83 -12.31 -2.24
C SER A 153 -2.82 -11.13 -1.26
N ILE A 154 -3.57 -11.26 -0.17
CA ILE A 154 -3.62 -10.26 0.90
C ILE A 154 -2.26 -10.10 1.57
N THR A 155 -1.53 -11.20 1.80
CA THR A 155 -0.27 -11.23 2.55
C THR A 155 0.94 -10.82 1.70
N PHE A 156 1.00 -11.31 0.46
CA PHE A 156 2.12 -11.17 -0.46
C PHE A 156 1.80 -10.27 -1.65
N PHE A 157 0.80 -9.41 -1.48
CA PHE A 157 0.47 -8.33 -2.42
C PHE A 157 0.14 -8.82 -3.83
N GLY A 158 -0.92 -9.61 -3.96
CA GLY A 158 -1.47 -10.06 -5.24
C GLY A 158 -1.00 -11.43 -5.69
N ARG A 159 -0.12 -12.10 -4.93
CA ARG A 159 0.32 -13.45 -5.24
C ARG A 159 -0.78 -14.48 -4.95
N THR A 160 -1.14 -15.28 -5.93
CA THR A 160 -2.17 -16.33 -5.86
C THR A 160 -1.55 -17.72 -6.11
N THR A 161 -2.30 -18.79 -5.87
CA THR A 161 -1.87 -20.17 -6.24
C THR A 161 -2.22 -20.55 -7.67
N PHE A 162 -3.01 -19.71 -8.33
CA PHE A 162 -3.54 -19.87 -9.69
C PHE A 162 -3.38 -18.53 -10.44
N GLU A 163 -3.45 -18.57 -11.76
CA GLU A 163 -3.48 -17.35 -12.59
C GLU A 163 -4.93 -17.12 -13.06
N PRO A 164 -5.59 -16.01 -12.66
CA PRO A 164 -6.96 -15.73 -13.07
C PRO A 164 -7.07 -15.49 -14.57
N ASP A 165 -7.79 -16.38 -15.23
CA ASP A 165 -8.04 -16.34 -16.67
C ASP A 165 -9.18 -15.39 -17.01
N THR A 166 -10.07 -15.12 -16.05
CA THR A 166 -11.26 -14.30 -16.27
C THR A 166 -11.06 -12.86 -15.82
N LEU A 167 -11.70 -11.92 -16.54
CA LEU A 167 -11.71 -10.51 -16.15
C LEU A 167 -12.28 -10.31 -14.72
N PRO A 168 -13.41 -10.93 -14.31
CA PRO A 168 -13.91 -10.79 -12.94
C PRO A 168 -12.95 -11.36 -11.89
N GLY A 169 -12.28 -12.48 -12.15
CA GLY A 169 -11.29 -13.05 -11.23
C GLY A 169 -10.07 -12.15 -11.06
N GLN A 170 -9.54 -11.60 -12.15
CA GLN A 170 -8.46 -10.61 -12.12
C GLN A 170 -8.85 -9.39 -11.26
N VAL A 171 -10.08 -8.88 -11.42
CA VAL A 171 -10.60 -7.77 -10.59
C VAL A 171 -10.66 -8.16 -9.11
N ILE A 172 -11.13 -9.37 -8.78
CA ILE A 172 -11.18 -9.85 -7.40
C ILE A 172 -9.77 -9.93 -6.79
N VAL A 173 -8.77 -10.43 -7.53
CA VAL A 173 -7.38 -10.50 -7.06
C VAL A 173 -6.78 -9.10 -6.85
N VAL A 174 -7.10 -8.14 -7.71
CA VAL A 174 -6.74 -6.71 -7.50
C VAL A 174 -7.37 -6.18 -6.22
N ILE A 175 -8.64 -6.49 -5.95
CA ILE A 175 -9.33 -6.08 -4.72
C ILE A 175 -8.64 -6.70 -3.50
N PHE A 176 -8.31 -7.99 -3.51
CA PHE A 176 -7.56 -8.62 -2.42
C PHE A 176 -6.21 -7.95 -2.17
N THR A 177 -5.51 -7.56 -3.23
CA THR A 177 -4.26 -6.81 -3.13
C THR A 177 -4.45 -5.47 -2.42
N ILE A 178 -5.49 -4.71 -2.80
CA ILE A 178 -5.85 -3.43 -2.15
C ILE A 178 -6.15 -3.64 -0.66
N LEU A 179 -6.99 -4.64 -0.34
CA LEU A 179 -7.36 -4.96 1.04
C LEU A 179 -6.14 -5.37 1.87
N GLY A 180 -5.22 -6.14 1.28
CA GLY A 180 -3.92 -6.48 1.87
C GLY A 180 -3.10 -5.25 2.22
N VAL A 181 -2.93 -4.31 1.30
CA VAL A 181 -2.20 -3.05 1.56
C VAL A 181 -2.81 -2.27 2.73
N ILE A 182 -4.15 -2.20 2.78
CA ILE A 182 -4.88 -1.53 3.87
C ILE A 182 -4.61 -2.23 5.22
N LEU A 183 -4.74 -3.56 5.27
CA LEU A 183 -4.51 -4.36 6.48
C LEU A 183 -3.08 -4.25 6.98
N HIS A 184 -2.08 -4.35 6.10
CA HIS A 184 -0.68 -4.12 6.45
C HIS A 184 -0.47 -2.74 7.06
N GLY A 185 -1.07 -1.72 6.48
CA GLY A 185 -1.09 -0.38 7.04
C GLY A 185 -1.62 -0.36 8.48
N LEU A 186 -2.75 -1.03 8.74
CA LEU A 186 -3.40 -1.09 10.04
C LEU A 186 -2.50 -1.73 11.07
N ILE A 187 -1.95 -2.88 10.75
CA ILE A 187 -1.03 -3.63 11.61
C ILE A 187 0.19 -2.77 11.94
N ILE A 188 0.84 -2.16 10.94
CA ILE A 188 2.01 -1.31 11.16
C ILE A 188 1.65 -0.09 12.03
N SER A 189 0.48 0.51 11.83
CA SER A 189 0.07 1.66 12.63
C SER A 189 -0.23 1.28 14.07
N VAL A 190 -0.87 0.15 14.31
CA VAL A 190 -1.11 -0.37 15.67
C VAL A 190 0.22 -0.72 16.34
N ALA A 191 1.14 -1.38 15.63
CA ALA A 191 2.47 -1.72 16.14
C ALA A 191 3.28 -0.46 16.52
N ILE A 192 3.26 0.58 15.68
CA ILE A 192 3.92 1.86 16.00
C ILE A 192 3.27 2.51 17.22
N ASP A 193 1.94 2.55 17.30
CA ASP A 193 1.26 3.16 18.44
C ASP A 193 1.60 2.41 19.74
N PHE A 194 1.58 1.07 19.71
CA PHE A 194 2.01 0.22 20.81
C PHE A 194 3.46 0.50 21.21
N LEU A 195 4.40 0.50 20.25
CA LEU A 195 5.80 0.81 20.51
C LEU A 195 6.01 2.20 21.14
N THR A 196 5.27 3.20 20.67
CA THR A 196 5.33 4.57 21.24
C THR A 196 4.65 4.71 22.59
N SER A 197 3.76 3.78 22.94
CA SER A 197 3.13 3.73 24.26
C SER A 197 4.07 3.16 25.33
N LEU A 198 5.09 2.39 24.93
CA LEU A 198 6.04 1.79 25.86
C LEU A 198 6.84 2.85 26.65
N PRO A 199 6.99 2.68 27.98
CA PRO A 199 7.66 3.63 28.85
C PRO A 199 9.14 3.83 28.49
N LEU A 200 9.83 2.77 28.04
CA LEU A 200 11.22 2.83 27.57
C LEU A 200 11.39 3.78 26.38
N PHE A 201 10.49 3.70 25.41
CA PHE A 201 10.53 4.55 24.21
C PHE A 201 10.25 6.02 24.55
N ARG A 202 9.34 6.27 25.52
CA ARG A 202 9.06 7.61 26.03
C ARG A 202 10.24 8.20 26.80
N GLN A 203 10.94 7.40 27.62
CA GLN A 203 12.12 7.82 28.37
C GLN A 203 13.31 8.12 27.45
N GLY A 204 13.59 7.25 26.49
CA GLY A 204 14.66 7.46 25.49
C GLY A 204 14.46 8.73 24.68
N LYS A 205 13.22 8.97 24.21
CA LYS A 205 12.87 10.21 23.49
C LYS A 205 13.04 11.46 24.35
N ARG A 206 12.73 11.40 25.65
CA ARG A 206 12.95 12.49 26.62
C ARG A 206 14.44 12.77 26.85
N LYS A 207 15.28 11.73 26.96
CA LYS A 207 16.75 11.87 27.10
C LYS A 207 17.37 12.52 25.87
N ILE A 208 17.04 12.05 24.66
CA ILE A 208 17.55 12.60 23.41
C ILE A 208 17.14 14.08 23.25
N LYS A 209 15.89 14.42 23.55
CA LYS A 209 15.43 15.81 23.47
C LYS A 209 16.22 16.74 24.42
N LYS A 210 16.53 16.28 25.64
CA LYS A 210 17.37 17.03 26.59
C LYS A 210 18.82 17.24 26.12
N ILE A 211 19.33 16.39 25.23
CA ILE A 211 20.69 16.51 24.68
C ILE A 211 20.71 17.50 23.50
N ILE A 212 19.64 17.53 22.70
CA ILE A 212 19.53 18.43 21.53
C ILE A 212 19.19 19.87 21.96
N ASP A 213 18.40 20.04 23.02
CA ASP A 213 18.00 21.36 23.54
C ASP A 213 19.10 21.99 24.45
N LYS A 214 20.32 21.44 24.48
CA LYS A 214 21.46 21.89 25.29
C LYS A 214 22.62 22.27 24.39
#